data_AF-A0A397SJT6-F1
#
_entry.id   AF-A0A397SJT6-F1
#
_cell.length_a   1.000
_cell.length_b   1.000
_cell.length_c   1.000
_cell.angle_alpha   90.00
_cell.angle_beta   90.00
_cell.angle_gamma   90.00
#
_symmetry.space_group_name_H-M   'P 1'
#
loop_
_entity.id
_entity.type
_entity.pdbx_description
1 polymer ?
#
loop_
_entity_poly.entity_id
_entity_poly.type
_entity_poly.pdbx_seq_one_letter_code
_entity_poly.pdbx_strand_id
1 'polypeptide(L)' 'MENNTFIFHVHLPENIEKVGNPVVLGDGKELGSWETPIIRLRQPFYQNPTSKMVHKSNDL' A
#
# COMPACT_ATOMS: atom_id res chain seq x y z
N MET A 1 3.20 -28.07 -5.87
CA MET A 1 2.77 -26.73 -6.29
C MET A 1 3.84 -25.77 -5.80
N GLU A 2 4.41 -24.96 -6.69
CA GLU A 2 5.42 -23.96 -6.30
C GLU A 2 4.79 -22.94 -5.35
N ASN A 3 5.50 -22.61 -4.27
CA ASN A 3 5.09 -21.56 -3.33
C ASN A 3 5.44 -20.20 -3.95
N ASN A 4 4.59 -19.73 -4.88
CA ASN A 4 4.78 -18.43 -5.50
C ASN A 4 4.45 -17.31 -4.50
N THR A 5 5.45 -16.48 -4.23
CA THR A 5 5.30 -15.31 -3.36
C THR A 5 5.03 -14.10 -4.23
N PHE A 6 3.97 -13.36 -3.92
CA PHE A 6 3.59 -12.11 -4.57
C PHE A 6 3.78 -10.95 -3.61
N ILE A 7 4.42 -9.87 -4.06
CA ILE A 7 4.67 -8.66 -3.27
C ILE A 7 3.94 -7.49 -3.92
N PHE A 8 3.14 -6.78 -3.15
CA PHE A 8 2.40 -5.59 -3.58
C PHE A 8 3.06 -4.34 -3.00
N HIS A 9 3.48 -3.43 -3.88
CA HIS A 9 3.95 -2.10 -3.51
C HIS A 9 2.88 -1.08 -3.88
N VAL A 10 2.40 -0.30 -2.91
CA VAL A 10 1.38 0.73 -3.12
C VAL A 10 1.84 2.05 -2.53
N HIS A 11 1.57 3.14 -3.25
CA HIS A 11 1.69 4.49 -2.74
C HIS A 11 0.32 4.94 -2.23
N LEU A 12 0.24 5.24 -0.94
CA LEU A 12 -0.97 5.75 -0.33
C LEU A 12 -0.82 7.25 -0.05
N PRO A 13 -1.92 8.01 -0.12
CA PRO A 13 -1.90 9.41 0.28
C PRO A 13 -1.58 9.50 1.77
N GLU A 14 -1.05 10.66 2.17
CA GLU A 14 -0.82 10.96 3.57
C GLU A 14 -2.14 10.90 4.36
N ASN A 15 -2.09 10.41 5.60
CA ASN A 15 -3.24 10.29 6.48
C ASN A 15 -4.33 9.28 6.03
N ILE A 16 -4.03 8.33 5.14
CA ILE A 16 -4.99 7.29 4.72
C ILE A 16 -5.54 6.50 5.90
N GLU A 17 -4.77 6.35 6.98
CA GLU A 17 -5.16 5.70 8.22
C GLU A 17 -6.33 6.38 8.94
N LYS A 18 -6.58 7.67 8.67
CA LYS A 18 -7.76 8.40 9.15
C LYS A 18 -9.04 7.99 8.41
N VAL A 19 -8.91 7.48 7.19
CA VAL A 19 -10.03 6.99 6.36
C VAL A 19 -10.28 5.51 6.63
N GLY A 20 -9.20 4.73 6.78
CA GLY A 20 -9.28 3.32 7.13
C GLY A 20 -8.01 2.56 6.80
N ASN A 21 -8.09 1.24 6.93
CA ASN A 21 -6.95 0.36 6.65
C ASN A 21 -7.01 -0.14 5.20
N PRO A 22 -5.97 0.08 4.39
CA PRO A 22 -5.90 -0.41 3.01
C PRO A 22 -5.88 -1.95 2.96
N VAL A 23 -6.61 -2.51 1.99
CA VAL A 23 -6.73 -3.97 1.77
C VAL A 23 -6.46 -4.30 0.30
N VAL A 24 -6.05 -5.54 0.02
CA VAL A 24 -5.95 -6.07 -1.35
C VAL A 24 -7.11 -7.04 -1.57
N LEU A 25 -7.84 -6.83 -2.66
CA LEU A 25 -8.93 -7.68 -3.14
C LEU A 25 -8.71 -8.03 -4.61
N GLY A 26 -9.23 -9.19 -5.01
CA GLY A 26 -9.16 -9.67 -6.38
C GLY A 26 -10.02 -10.90 -6.59
N ASP A 27 -10.05 -11.38 -7.83
CA ASP A 27 -10.88 -12.52 -8.24
C ASP A 27 -10.40 -13.85 -7.62
N GLY A 28 -9.07 -14.00 -7.47
CA GLY A 28 -8.47 -15.16 -6.84
C GLY A 28 -8.97 -15.37 -5.41
N LYS A 29 -9.18 -16.64 -5.02
CA LYS A 29 -9.59 -17.01 -3.66
C LYS A 29 -8.60 -16.53 -2.59
N GLU A 30 -7.31 -16.45 -2.94
CA GLU A 30 -6.24 -15.92 -2.10
C GLU A 30 -6.41 -14.42 -1.82
N LEU A 31 -7.13 -13.72 -2.71
CA LEU A 31 -7.49 -12.31 -2.62
C LEU A 31 -8.98 -12.09 -2.26
N GLY A 32 -9.70 -13.16 -1.92
CA GLY A 32 -11.05 -13.08 -1.36
C GLY A 32 -12.21 -12.90 -2.34
N SER A 33 -11.99 -13.17 -3.63
CA SER A 33 -13.04 -13.19 -4.67
C SER A 33 -13.90 -11.92 -4.69
N TRP A 34 -13.27 -10.76 -4.52
CA TRP A 34 -13.90 -9.43 -4.41
C TRP A 34 -14.87 -9.23 -3.23
N GLU A 35 -15.05 -10.23 -2.36
CA GLU A 35 -16.03 -10.21 -1.28
C GLU A 35 -15.37 -10.03 0.08
N THR A 36 -14.36 -10.85 0.38
CA THR A 36 -13.76 -10.91 1.72
C THR A 36 -12.36 -10.32 1.73
N PRO A 37 -12.09 -9.24 2.48
CA PRO A 37 -10.75 -8.66 2.56
C PRO A 37 -9.82 -9.50 3.44
N ILE A 38 -9.20 -10.52 2.83
CA ILE A 38 -8.29 -11.46 3.50
C ILE A 38 -6.92 -10.82 3.76
N ILE A 39 -6.43 -9.97 2.84
CA ILE A 39 -5.09 -9.37 2.91
C ILE A 39 -5.18 -7.91 3.36
N ARG A 40 -4.59 -7.62 4.52
CA ARG A 40 -4.39 -6.25 5.03
C ARG A 40 -2.99 -5.77 4.71
N LEU A 41 -2.88 -4.61 4.09
CA LEU A 41 -1.59 -3.99 3.82
C LEU A 41 -1.03 -3.41 5.12
N ARG A 42 0.23 -3.75 5.42
CA ARG A 42 0.95 -3.18 6.56
C ARG A 42 1.90 -2.12 6.02
N GLN A 43 1.76 -0.89 6.49
CA GLN A 43 2.76 0.14 6.24
C GLN A 43 4.01 -0.20 7.08
N PRO A 44 5.17 -0.45 6.47
CA PRO A 44 6.36 -0.84 7.22
C PRO A 44 6.91 0.30 8.09
N PHE A 45 6.57 1.56 7.80
CA PHE A 45 7.06 2.73 8.54
C PHE A 45 5.94 3.77 8.71
N TYR A 46 5.47 3.98 9.94
CA TYR A 46 4.48 5.01 10.28
C TYR A 46 5.01 6.45 10.11
N GLN A 47 6.33 6.65 10.06
CA GLN A 47 6.97 7.97 10.16
C GLN A 47 7.66 8.48 8.89
N ASN A 48 7.58 7.76 7.78
CA ASN A 48 8.12 8.23 6.51
C ASN A 48 7.20 7.80 5.36
N PRO A 49 6.11 8.55 5.07
CA PRO A 49 5.58 8.53 3.72
C PRO A 49 6.76 8.88 2.81
N THR A 50 7.00 8.10 1.76
CA THR A 50 8.10 8.35 0.83
C THR A 50 7.85 9.68 0.10
N SER A 51 8.06 10.80 0.78
CA SER A 51 8.14 12.11 0.17
C SER A 51 9.49 12.12 -0.53
N LYS A 52 9.47 12.07 -1.85
CA LYS A 52 10.61 12.54 -2.62
C LYS A 52 10.76 14.01 -2.25
N MET A 53 11.73 14.32 -1.40
CA MET A 53 12.17 15.69 -1.15
C MET A 53 12.80 16.21 -2.45
N VAL A 54 11.99 16.80 -3.33
CA VAL A 54 12.49 17.59 -4.46
C VAL A 54 12.79 18.97 -3.90
N HIS A 55 14.06 19.21 -3.58
CA HIS A 55 14.55 20.57 -3.39
C HIS A 55 14.46 21.27 -4.74
N LYS A 56 13.42 22.10 -4.96
CA LYS A 56 13.50 23.14 -5.97
C LYS A 56 14.27 24.30 -5.35
N SER A 57 15.55 24.41 -5.71
CA SER A 57 16.26 25.67 -5.60
C SER A 57 15.51 26.67 -6.48
N ASN A 58 14.86 27.65 -5.86
CA ASN A 58 14.52 28.87 -6.59
C ASN A 58 15.79 29.72 -6.57
N ASP A 59 16.58 29.63 -7.64
CA ASP A 59 17.64 30.59 -7.89
C ASP A 59 16.98 31.94 -8.17
N LEU A 60 17.19 32.90 -7.25
CA LEU A 60 17.04 34.34 -7.49
C LEU A 60 18.43 34.91 -7.82
#